data_AF-A0A336MQ23-F1
#
_entry.id   AF-A0A336MQ23-F1
#
_cell.length_a   1.000
_cell.length_b   1.000
_cell.length_c   1.000
_cell.angle_alpha   90.00
_cell.angle_beta   90.00
_cell.angle_gamma   90.00
#
_symmetry.space_group_name_H-M   'P 1'
#
loop_
_entity.id
_entity.type
_entity.pdbx_description
1 polymer ?
#
loop_
_entity_poly.entity_id
_entity_poly.type
_entity_poly.pdbx_seq_one_letter_code
_entity_poly.pdbx_strand_id
1 'polypeptide(L)'
;MFNFIHFVSLSLLFNGFYSSLSSPSRRIYGGNTAVPGQFPYYASLRVLSGAYHNCGGVILSKLWILTCAHCIDGYEIPQGNLRIVYGTIYNEGTEKLHSIAKTLKHENWREKEFIYDIGLIKLKCPIEFNENVQPVKFYTGQIAAGDEVTVIGLGQTKFSESAKVLQYLNTNIISIWECKSVCNLVNDNQTCDLNLKNQICTQSGPGYGICHADSGGPLTKDGKLTGLALFGLNCGGGLPNGYIFVSKFTEWIEKNTNSEICIGTN
;
A
#
# COMPACT_ATOMS: atom_id res chain seq x y z
N MET A 1 -64.51 42.51 22.06
CA MET A 1 -63.09 42.69 22.41
C MET A 1 -62.59 41.34 22.92
N PHE A 2 -61.45 40.88 22.41
CA PHE A 2 -60.78 39.58 22.61
C PHE A 2 -61.15 38.42 21.67
N ASN A 3 -60.30 38.30 20.64
CA ASN A 3 -59.97 37.09 19.88
C ASN A 3 -59.37 36.02 20.82
N PHE A 4 -59.74 34.75 20.61
CA PHE A 4 -58.84 33.64 20.92
C PHE A 4 -58.87 32.59 19.80
N ILE A 5 -57.65 32.24 19.39
CA ILE A 5 -57.27 31.49 18.20
C ILE A 5 -57.42 29.99 18.48
N HIS A 6 -58.05 29.24 17.56
CA HIS A 6 -58.05 27.78 17.55
C HIS A 6 -56.64 27.27 17.19
N PHE A 7 -56.02 26.52 18.10
CA PHE A 7 -54.86 25.69 17.79
C PHE A 7 -55.33 24.43 17.04
N VAL A 8 -55.01 24.33 15.75
CA VAL A 8 -55.12 23.08 14.98
C VAL A 8 -53.78 22.36 15.09
N SER A 9 -53.79 21.18 15.72
CA SER A 9 -52.64 20.27 15.73
C SER A 9 -52.51 19.59 14.37
N LEU A 10 -51.45 19.90 13.62
CA LEU A 10 -51.10 19.20 12.39
C LEU A 10 -49.94 18.25 12.68
N SER A 11 -50.25 17.01 13.07
CA SER A 11 -49.30 15.91 13.13
C SER A 11 -49.08 15.35 11.72
N LEU A 12 -48.02 15.83 11.06
CA LEU A 12 -47.54 15.24 9.81
C LEU A 12 -46.83 13.91 10.12
N LEU A 13 -47.53 12.81 9.87
CA LEU A 13 -46.94 11.47 9.77
C LEU A 13 -46.09 11.40 8.49
N PHE A 14 -44.81 11.72 8.59
CA PHE A 14 -43.84 11.35 7.56
C PHE A 14 -43.54 9.84 7.68
N ASN A 15 -44.31 9.02 6.98
CA ASN A 15 -43.92 7.66 6.64
C ASN A 15 -42.80 7.73 5.59
N GLY A 16 -41.59 8.04 6.05
CA GLY A 16 -40.38 7.85 5.26
C GLY A 16 -40.06 6.36 5.20
N PHE A 17 -40.30 5.74 4.06
CA PHE A 17 -39.64 4.49 3.69
C PHE A 17 -38.13 4.74 3.72
N TYR A 18 -37.46 4.37 4.80
CA TYR A 18 -36.01 4.23 4.81
C TYR A 18 -35.69 3.01 3.95
N SER A 19 -35.46 3.22 2.66
CA SER A 19 -34.66 2.28 1.88
C SER A 19 -33.30 2.19 2.56
N SER A 20 -33.03 1.07 3.23
CA SER A 20 -31.70 0.74 3.70
C SER A 20 -30.79 0.64 2.47
N LEU A 21 -30.11 1.71 2.13
CA LEU A 21 -28.94 1.65 1.26
C LEU A 21 -27.87 0.89 2.07
N SER A 22 -27.87 -0.44 1.91
CA SER A 22 -26.74 -1.25 2.30
C SER A 22 -25.54 -0.78 1.49
N SER A 23 -24.72 0.09 2.08
CA SER A 23 -23.47 0.52 1.47
C SER A 23 -22.56 -0.71 1.36
N PRO A 24 -22.19 -1.17 0.15
CA PRO A 24 -21.36 -2.36 0.02
C PRO A 24 -19.97 -2.04 0.59
N SER A 25 -19.52 -2.88 1.52
CA SER A 25 -18.24 -2.80 2.22
C SER A 25 -17.05 -2.70 1.25
N ARG A 26 -16.21 -1.67 1.38
CA ARG A 26 -15.02 -1.43 0.56
C ARG A 26 -13.73 -1.43 1.41
N ARG A 27 -12.71 -2.21 1.01
CA ARG A 27 -11.52 -2.70 1.77
C ARG A 27 -10.22 -2.55 0.89
N ILE A 28 -8.98 -2.34 1.40
CA ILE A 28 -8.32 -0.99 1.55
C ILE A 28 -9.35 0.02 2.03
N TYR A 29 -9.11 0.99 2.92
CA TYR A 29 -10.28 1.80 3.33
C TYR A 29 -10.96 2.33 2.05
N GLY A 30 -12.22 1.96 1.80
CA GLY A 30 -12.91 2.27 0.55
C GLY A 30 -12.48 1.57 -0.77
N GLY A 31 -11.56 0.61 -0.79
CA GLY A 31 -11.09 -0.09 -2.00
C GLY A 31 -11.96 -1.26 -2.51
N ASN A 32 -11.47 -1.88 -3.59
CA ASN A 32 -12.12 -3.00 -4.29
C ASN A 32 -11.36 -4.31 -4.09
N THR A 33 -12.10 -5.43 -4.09
CA THR A 33 -11.51 -6.77 -4.05
C THR A 33 -10.87 -7.14 -5.39
N ALA A 34 -9.62 -7.59 -5.35
CA ALA A 34 -8.92 -8.09 -6.52
C ALA A 34 -9.45 -9.47 -6.95
N VAL A 35 -9.33 -9.77 -8.24
CA VAL A 35 -9.55 -11.13 -8.77
C VAL A 35 -8.21 -11.88 -8.91
N PRO A 36 -8.21 -13.23 -8.93
CA PRO A 36 -6.98 -14.00 -9.16
C PRO A 36 -6.26 -13.56 -10.44
N GLY A 37 -4.93 -13.44 -10.37
CA GLY A 37 -4.10 -13.02 -11.50
C GLY A 37 -4.15 -11.53 -11.85
N GLN A 38 -4.98 -10.71 -11.18
CA GLN A 38 -5.09 -9.28 -11.50
C GLN A 38 -3.80 -8.50 -11.19
N PHE A 39 -3.12 -8.85 -10.10
CA PHE A 39 -1.87 -8.22 -9.66
C PHE A 39 -0.82 -9.30 -9.40
N PRO A 40 -0.30 -9.95 -10.46
CA PRO A 40 0.51 -11.17 -10.35
C PRO A 40 1.90 -10.93 -9.75
N TYR A 41 2.26 -9.65 -9.54
CA TYR A 41 3.50 -9.22 -8.92
C TYR A 41 3.38 -8.93 -7.42
N TYR A 42 2.19 -9.01 -6.83
CA TYR A 42 2.02 -8.77 -5.41
C TYR A 42 2.62 -9.91 -4.57
N ALA A 43 3.38 -9.56 -3.55
CA ALA A 43 3.88 -10.47 -2.55
C ALA A 43 3.46 -10.01 -1.15
N SER A 44 3.17 -10.98 -0.28
CA SER A 44 2.89 -10.75 1.13
C SER A 44 4.07 -11.21 1.96
N LEU A 45 4.58 -10.32 2.82
CA LEU A 45 5.57 -10.62 3.83
C LEU A 45 4.85 -11.13 5.09
N ARG A 46 5.26 -12.30 5.57
CA ARG A 46 4.67 -13.04 6.69
C ARG A 46 5.69 -13.24 7.79
N VAL A 47 5.31 -12.90 9.01
CA VAL A 47 6.10 -13.19 10.21
C VAL A 47 5.59 -14.52 10.79
N LEU A 48 6.47 -15.52 10.94
CA LEU A 48 6.05 -16.87 11.35
C LEU A 48 5.40 -16.94 12.73
N SER A 49 5.69 -16.00 13.64
CA SER A 49 4.96 -15.89 14.91
C SER A 49 3.51 -15.45 14.62
N GLY A 50 2.63 -16.42 14.36
CA GLY A 50 1.22 -16.21 14.03
C GLY A 50 0.88 -16.22 12.53
N ALA A 51 1.87 -16.39 11.63
CA ALA A 51 1.70 -16.46 10.17
C ALA A 51 0.87 -15.29 9.55
N TYR A 52 0.82 -14.15 10.23
CA TYR A 52 0.00 -13.01 9.80
C TYR A 52 0.74 -12.15 8.77
N HIS A 53 -0.05 -11.44 7.98
CA HIS A 53 0.44 -10.45 7.01
C HIS A 53 1.03 -9.24 7.73
N ASN A 54 2.31 -8.95 7.49
CA ASN A 54 3.02 -7.83 8.11
C ASN A 54 3.20 -6.64 7.16
N CYS A 55 3.60 -6.93 5.92
CA CYS A 55 3.86 -5.92 4.89
C CYS A 55 3.56 -6.49 3.50
N GLY A 56 3.40 -5.61 2.53
CA GLY A 56 3.45 -5.93 1.11
C GLY A 56 4.88 -6.02 0.55
N GLY A 57 4.96 -6.51 -0.67
CA GLY A 57 6.17 -6.56 -1.48
C GLY A 57 5.82 -6.75 -2.96
N VAL A 58 6.85 -6.67 -3.80
CA VAL A 58 6.69 -6.68 -5.26
C VAL A 58 7.70 -7.63 -5.90
N ILE A 59 7.22 -8.57 -6.71
CA ILE A 59 8.07 -9.50 -7.46
C ILE A 59 8.80 -8.72 -8.56
N LEU A 60 10.12 -8.68 -8.49
CA LEU A 60 10.96 -8.07 -9.51
C LEU A 60 11.55 -9.09 -10.48
N SER A 61 11.90 -10.28 -9.97
CA SER A 61 12.46 -11.37 -10.77
C SER A 61 12.19 -12.72 -10.10
N LYS A 62 12.76 -13.80 -10.66
CA LYS A 62 12.65 -15.15 -10.07
C LYS A 62 13.18 -15.24 -8.65
N LEU A 63 14.10 -14.37 -8.24
CA LEU A 63 14.73 -14.46 -6.92
C LEU A 63 14.55 -13.21 -6.07
N TRP A 64 14.03 -12.11 -6.61
CA TRP A 64 14.05 -10.82 -5.95
C TRP A 64 12.65 -10.25 -5.73
N ILE A 65 12.38 -9.88 -4.48
CA ILE A 65 11.20 -9.14 -4.05
C ILE A 65 11.66 -7.77 -3.56
N LEU A 66 10.97 -6.71 -3.97
CA LEU A 66 11.12 -5.35 -3.46
C LEU A 66 10.12 -5.10 -2.32
N THR A 67 10.53 -4.34 -1.32
CA THR A 67 9.67 -3.92 -0.19
C THR A 67 10.28 -2.69 0.49
N CYS A 68 9.75 -2.27 1.63
CA CYS A 68 10.35 -1.22 2.46
C CYS A 68 11.45 -1.78 3.36
N ALA A 69 12.44 -0.95 3.75
CA ALA A 69 13.50 -1.34 4.66
C ALA A 69 12.95 -1.66 6.06
N HIS A 70 12.01 -0.87 6.58
CA HIS A 70 11.39 -1.13 7.89
C HIS A 70 10.61 -2.44 7.94
N CYS A 71 10.12 -2.95 6.80
CA CYS A 71 9.42 -4.22 6.73
C CYS A 71 10.35 -5.43 6.93
N ILE A 72 11.66 -5.23 6.79
CA ILE A 72 12.69 -6.29 6.85
C ILE A 72 13.75 -6.02 7.94
N ASP A 73 13.68 -4.87 8.60
CA ASP A 73 14.56 -4.51 9.71
C ASP A 73 14.28 -5.40 10.93
N GLY A 74 15.32 -6.02 11.48
CA GLY A 74 15.20 -7.00 12.55
C GLY A 74 14.79 -8.41 12.08
N TYR A 75 14.63 -8.63 10.77
CA TYR A 75 14.29 -9.92 10.18
C TYR A 75 15.46 -10.55 9.39
N GLU A 76 16.70 -10.16 9.68
CA GLU A 76 17.90 -10.70 9.07
C GLU A 76 18.12 -12.19 9.43
N ILE A 77 18.58 -12.97 8.46
CA ILE A 77 18.91 -14.40 8.63
C ILE A 77 20.24 -14.54 9.41
N PRO A 78 20.39 -15.56 10.29
CA PRO A 78 19.51 -16.73 10.50
C PRO A 78 18.37 -16.57 11.49
N GLN A 79 18.31 -15.48 12.26
CA GLN A 79 17.31 -15.29 13.32
C GLN A 79 15.93 -14.87 12.77
N GLY A 80 15.92 -14.27 11.57
CA GLY A 80 14.73 -13.79 10.89
C GLY A 80 13.71 -14.89 10.60
N ASN A 81 12.48 -14.64 11.00
CA ASN A 81 11.34 -15.55 10.84
C ASN A 81 10.40 -15.10 9.70
N LEU A 82 10.90 -14.28 8.78
CA LEU A 82 10.15 -13.75 7.65
C LEU A 82 9.97 -14.81 6.55
N ARG A 83 8.77 -14.86 5.96
CA ARG A 83 8.40 -15.70 4.82
C ARG A 83 7.64 -14.89 3.79
N ILE A 84 7.65 -15.37 2.55
CA ILE A 84 6.95 -14.72 1.44
C ILE A 84 5.80 -15.60 0.98
N VAL A 85 4.64 -15.00 0.73
CA VAL A 85 3.51 -15.61 0.03
C VAL A 85 3.30 -14.85 -1.27
N TYR A 86 3.10 -15.58 -2.37
CA TYR A 86 2.76 -15.02 -3.69
C TYR A 86 1.87 -15.99 -4.46
N GLY A 87 1.28 -15.54 -5.57
CA GLY A 87 0.45 -16.37 -6.45
C GLY A 87 -0.95 -16.68 -5.92
N THR A 88 -1.40 -15.93 -4.92
CA THR A 88 -2.73 -16.00 -4.34
C THR A 88 -3.17 -14.61 -3.90
N ILE A 89 -4.47 -14.37 -3.94
CA ILE A 89 -5.09 -13.16 -3.40
C ILE A 89 -5.56 -13.36 -1.95
N TYR A 90 -5.53 -14.59 -1.43
CA TYR A 90 -6.09 -14.91 -0.12
C TYR A 90 -5.09 -14.68 1.02
N ASN A 91 -5.64 -14.37 2.19
CA ASN A 91 -4.93 -14.17 3.45
C ASN A 91 -5.69 -14.92 4.56
N GLU A 92 -5.55 -16.23 4.54
CA GLU A 92 -6.23 -17.21 5.40
C GLU A 92 -5.24 -17.93 6.33
N GLY A 93 -3.93 -17.79 6.09
CA GLY A 93 -2.87 -18.38 6.92
C GLY A 93 -2.49 -19.81 6.54
N THR A 94 -3.13 -20.37 5.51
CA THR A 94 -2.86 -21.71 4.96
C THR A 94 -2.05 -21.66 3.66
N GLU A 95 -1.67 -20.47 3.22
CA GLU A 95 -0.92 -20.29 1.97
C GLU A 95 0.49 -20.88 2.05
N LYS A 96 1.04 -21.23 0.88
CA LYS A 96 2.41 -21.73 0.77
C LYS A 96 3.40 -20.63 1.19
N LEU A 97 4.16 -20.91 2.24
CA LEU A 97 5.23 -20.05 2.73
C LEU A 97 6.54 -20.33 2.00
N HIS A 98 7.10 -19.30 1.37
CA HIS A 98 8.38 -19.36 0.68
C HIS A 98 9.51 -18.80 1.57
N SER A 99 10.60 -19.55 1.66
CA SER A 99 11.78 -19.18 2.45
C SER A 99 12.64 -18.15 1.74
N ILE A 100 13.24 -17.27 2.53
CA ILE A 100 14.18 -16.24 2.08
C ILE A 100 15.63 -16.70 2.33
N ALA A 101 16.56 -16.22 1.50
CA ALA A 101 17.99 -16.44 1.64
C ALA A 101 18.70 -15.26 2.30
N LYS A 102 18.26 -14.03 2.00
CA LYS A 102 18.79 -12.81 2.61
C LYS A 102 17.81 -11.65 2.47
N THR A 103 17.93 -10.67 3.35
CA THR A 103 17.34 -9.34 3.26
C THR A 103 18.46 -8.33 3.01
N LEU A 104 18.16 -7.24 2.30
CA LEU A 104 19.09 -6.14 2.03
C LEU A 104 18.33 -4.83 2.25
N LYS A 105 18.76 -4.01 3.20
CA LYS A 105 18.25 -2.66 3.40
C LYS A 105 19.18 -1.69 2.67
N HIS A 106 18.64 -0.57 2.20
CA HIS A 106 19.47 0.51 1.69
C HIS A 106 20.49 0.94 2.76
N GLU A 107 21.75 1.17 2.37
CA GLU A 107 22.86 1.42 3.31
C GLU A 107 22.67 2.72 4.10
N ASN A 108 21.91 3.65 3.53
CA ASN A 108 21.54 4.92 4.15
C ASN A 108 20.18 4.89 4.86
N TRP A 109 19.54 3.72 5.03
CA TRP A 109 18.30 3.59 5.80
C TRP A 109 18.47 4.18 7.21
N ARG A 110 17.50 4.99 7.63
CA ARG A 110 17.42 5.54 8.98
C ARG A 110 15.97 5.45 9.46
N GLU A 111 15.76 4.64 10.49
CA GLU A 111 14.43 4.31 11.01
C GLU A 111 13.69 5.53 11.59
N LYS A 112 14.37 6.42 12.32
CA LYS A 112 13.72 7.55 12.99
C LYS A 112 13.18 8.60 12.00
N GLU A 113 13.89 8.77 10.88
CA GLU A 113 13.60 9.76 9.86
C GLU A 113 12.85 9.17 8.66
N PHE A 114 12.63 7.85 8.62
CA PHE A 114 12.01 7.14 7.49
C PHE A 114 12.65 7.46 6.11
N ILE A 115 13.96 7.74 6.09
CA ILE A 115 14.70 8.06 4.86
C ILE A 115 15.40 6.84 4.28
N TYR A 116 15.39 6.72 2.95
CA TYR A 116 15.92 5.57 2.21
C TYR A 116 15.26 4.25 2.63
N ASP A 117 13.94 4.26 2.86
CA ASP A 117 13.16 3.12 3.32
C ASP A 117 12.94 2.02 2.27
N ILE A 118 13.96 1.63 1.53
CA ILE A 118 13.85 0.62 0.48
C ILE A 118 14.63 -0.65 0.84
N GLY A 119 14.02 -1.79 0.55
CA GLY A 119 14.56 -3.10 0.88
C GLY A 119 14.39 -4.11 -0.24
N LEU A 120 15.33 -5.04 -0.33
CA LEU A 120 15.26 -6.21 -1.21
C LEU A 120 15.26 -7.48 -0.37
N ILE A 121 14.52 -8.47 -0.83
CA ILE A 121 14.52 -9.82 -0.29
C ILE A 121 14.95 -10.76 -1.40
N LYS A 122 15.99 -11.57 -1.14
CA LYS A 122 16.36 -12.68 -2.02
C LYS A 122 15.67 -13.95 -1.54
N LEU A 123 14.93 -14.60 -2.42
CA LEU A 123 14.31 -15.90 -2.16
C LEU A 123 15.36 -17.03 -2.14
N LYS A 124 15.10 -18.09 -1.36
CA LYS A 124 15.96 -19.27 -1.33
C LYS A 124 15.81 -20.14 -2.58
N CYS A 125 14.59 -20.22 -3.12
CA CYS A 125 14.28 -20.95 -4.34
C CYS A 125 13.67 -20.00 -5.38
N PRO A 126 13.97 -20.17 -6.68
CA PRO A 126 13.42 -19.34 -7.73
C PRO A 126 11.90 -19.51 -7.86
N ILE A 127 11.21 -18.43 -8.20
CA ILE A 127 9.80 -18.42 -8.56
C ILE A 127 9.60 -19.09 -9.93
N GLU A 128 8.57 -19.92 -10.02
CA GLU A 128 8.03 -20.43 -11.27
C GLU A 128 6.89 -19.51 -11.73
N PHE A 129 7.12 -18.76 -12.81
CA PHE A 129 6.13 -17.81 -13.31
C PHE A 129 4.97 -18.51 -14.03
N ASN A 130 3.78 -17.97 -13.83
CA ASN A 130 2.52 -18.43 -14.43
C ASN A 130 1.51 -17.26 -14.48
N GLU A 131 0.25 -17.50 -14.84
CA GLU A 131 -0.79 -16.46 -14.94
C GLU A 131 -1.03 -15.67 -13.64
N ASN A 132 -0.76 -16.27 -12.48
CA ASN A 132 -0.96 -15.66 -11.16
C ASN A 132 0.35 -15.10 -10.56
N VAL A 133 1.49 -15.35 -11.19
CA VAL A 133 2.81 -14.98 -10.67
C VAL A 133 3.70 -14.48 -11.79
N GLN A 134 3.95 -13.17 -11.81
CA GLN A 134 4.78 -12.51 -12.83
C GLN A 134 5.58 -11.37 -12.18
N PRO A 135 6.77 -11.05 -12.72
CA PRO A 135 7.49 -9.87 -12.29
C PRO A 135 6.77 -8.59 -12.76
N VAL A 136 6.87 -7.52 -11.97
CA VAL A 136 6.37 -6.20 -12.37
C VAL A 136 7.31 -5.55 -13.39
N LYS A 137 6.77 -4.68 -14.23
CA LYS A 137 7.57 -3.72 -15.02
C LYS A 137 7.66 -2.39 -14.28
N PHE A 138 8.76 -1.67 -14.42
CA PHE A 138 8.91 -0.34 -13.83
C PHE A 138 8.25 0.73 -14.71
N TYR A 139 7.67 1.75 -14.09
CA TYR A 139 7.21 2.94 -14.80
C TYR A 139 8.41 3.88 -14.99
N THR A 140 8.72 4.24 -16.23
CA THR A 140 9.90 5.04 -16.59
C THR A 140 9.53 6.46 -17.03
N GLY A 141 8.23 6.73 -17.21
CA GLY A 141 7.76 8.06 -17.59
C GLY A 141 7.86 9.08 -16.45
N GLN A 142 7.49 10.32 -16.76
CA GLN A 142 7.29 11.34 -15.74
C GLN A 142 5.95 11.09 -15.01
N ILE A 143 5.92 11.48 -13.74
CA ILE A 143 4.72 11.51 -12.90
C ILE A 143 4.36 12.97 -12.64
N ALA A 144 3.09 13.30 -12.78
CA ALA A 144 2.54 14.63 -12.54
C ALA A 144 1.35 14.55 -11.57
N ALA A 145 1.04 15.68 -10.93
CA ALA A 145 -0.19 15.81 -10.16
C ALA A 145 -1.41 15.57 -11.06
N GLY A 146 -2.41 14.85 -10.54
CA GLY A 146 -3.58 14.40 -11.28
C GLY A 146 -3.44 13.04 -11.95
N ASP A 147 -2.23 12.51 -12.10
CA ASP A 147 -2.03 11.16 -12.65
C ASP A 147 -2.79 10.11 -11.86
N GLU A 148 -3.56 9.27 -12.55
CA GLU A 148 -4.22 8.11 -11.95
C GLU A 148 -3.20 7.01 -11.66
N VAL A 149 -3.31 6.44 -10.46
CA VAL A 149 -2.47 5.37 -9.96
C VAL A 149 -3.31 4.38 -9.16
N THR A 150 -2.88 3.11 -9.14
CA THR A 150 -3.51 2.04 -8.38
C THR A 150 -2.60 1.57 -7.27
N VAL A 151 -3.07 1.64 -6.03
CA VAL A 151 -2.42 1.04 -4.86
C VAL A 151 -3.04 -0.33 -4.58
N ILE A 152 -2.20 -1.30 -4.18
CA ILE A 152 -2.58 -2.70 -3.99
C ILE A 152 -2.03 -3.19 -2.64
N GLY A 153 -2.87 -3.85 -1.85
CA GLY A 153 -2.48 -4.24 -0.49
C GLY A 153 -3.45 -5.18 0.23
N LEU A 154 -2.96 -5.74 1.34
CA LEU A 154 -3.68 -6.58 2.30
C LEU A 154 -3.79 -5.90 3.68
N GLY A 155 -3.44 -4.62 3.75
CA GLY A 155 -3.47 -3.84 4.97
C GLY A 155 -4.87 -3.72 5.55
N GLN A 156 -4.94 -3.12 6.73
CA GLN A 156 -6.18 -3.05 7.50
C GLN A 156 -7.28 -2.33 6.72
N THR A 157 -8.46 -2.94 6.78
CA THR A 157 -9.61 -2.56 5.96
C THR A 157 -10.76 -1.98 6.79
N LYS A 158 -10.73 -2.28 8.09
CA LYS A 158 -11.51 -1.73 9.19
C LYS A 158 -10.64 -1.79 10.44
N PHE A 159 -11.00 -1.03 11.48
CA PHE A 159 -10.31 -1.02 12.78
C PHE A 159 -9.88 -2.45 13.19
N SER A 160 -8.57 -2.70 13.18
CA SER A 160 -7.88 -3.95 13.57
C SER A 160 -8.04 -5.20 12.69
N GLU A 161 -8.73 -5.17 11.54
CA GLU A 161 -8.86 -6.34 10.67
C GLU A 161 -8.12 -6.18 9.32
N SER A 162 -7.07 -7.00 9.14
CA SER A 162 -6.42 -7.19 7.84
C SER A 162 -7.40 -7.71 6.79
N ALA A 163 -7.14 -7.38 5.52
CA ALA A 163 -7.92 -7.91 4.42
C ALA A 163 -7.74 -9.44 4.33
N LYS A 164 -8.83 -10.20 4.19
CA LYS A 164 -8.78 -11.64 3.89
C LYS A 164 -8.51 -11.93 2.41
N VAL A 165 -8.76 -10.95 1.55
CA VAL A 165 -8.56 -11.02 0.10
C VAL A 165 -7.83 -9.75 -0.33
N LEU A 166 -6.92 -9.85 -1.29
CA LEU A 166 -6.16 -8.72 -1.83
C LEU A 166 -7.09 -7.61 -2.31
N GLN A 167 -6.73 -6.38 -1.98
CA GLN A 167 -7.52 -5.21 -2.27
C GLN A 167 -6.73 -4.23 -3.12
N TYR A 168 -7.44 -3.37 -3.84
CA TYR A 168 -6.85 -2.28 -4.61
C TYR A 168 -7.70 -1.02 -4.58
N LEU A 169 -7.08 0.13 -4.80
CA LEU A 169 -7.74 1.42 -4.87
C LEU A 169 -7.09 2.27 -5.96
N ASN A 170 -7.92 2.84 -6.84
CA ASN A 170 -7.50 3.89 -7.77
C ASN A 170 -7.56 5.24 -7.05
N THR A 171 -6.51 6.03 -7.23
CA THR A 171 -6.33 7.34 -6.60
C THR A 171 -5.48 8.21 -7.52
N ASN A 172 -5.29 9.47 -7.15
CA ASN A 172 -4.53 10.42 -7.94
C ASN A 172 -3.30 10.91 -7.19
N ILE A 173 -2.21 11.09 -7.93
CA ILE A 173 -1.03 11.78 -7.45
C ILE A 173 -1.39 13.23 -7.13
N ILE A 174 -0.94 13.73 -5.99
CA ILE A 174 -0.99 15.16 -5.66
C ILE A 174 0.40 15.77 -5.74
N SER A 175 0.46 17.09 -5.86
CA SER A 175 1.74 17.77 -5.81
C SER A 175 2.40 17.59 -4.45
N ILE A 176 3.73 17.61 -4.45
CA ILE A 176 4.50 17.51 -3.21
C ILE A 176 4.19 18.68 -2.25
N TRP A 177 3.81 19.84 -2.80
CA TRP A 177 3.41 21.02 -2.04
C TRP A 177 2.08 20.81 -1.32
N GLU A 178 1.09 20.23 -1.98
CA GLU A 178 -0.19 19.86 -1.36
C GLU A 178 0.03 18.83 -0.25
N CYS A 179 0.84 17.80 -0.52
CA CYS A 179 1.18 16.78 0.46
C CYS A 179 1.83 17.40 1.72
N LYS A 180 2.85 18.24 1.52
CA LYS A 180 3.57 18.92 2.62
C LYS A 180 2.67 19.85 3.42
N SER A 181 1.78 20.58 2.74
CA SER A 181 0.87 21.52 3.40
C SER A 181 -0.04 20.81 4.39
N VAL A 182 -0.58 19.64 4.03
CA VAL A 182 -1.42 18.85 4.93
C VAL A 182 -0.60 18.25 6.08
N CYS A 183 0.58 17.72 5.80
CA CYS A 183 1.50 17.19 6.80
C CYS A 183 1.86 18.21 7.90
N ASN A 184 2.16 19.46 7.52
CA ASN A 184 2.47 20.52 8.47
C ASN A 184 1.28 20.87 9.38
N LEU A 185 0.04 20.72 8.89
CA LEU A 185 -1.17 21.06 9.65
C LEU A 185 -1.49 20.02 10.74
N VAL A 186 -1.10 18.77 10.55
CA VAL A 186 -1.40 17.68 11.49
C VAL A 186 -0.32 17.48 12.57
N ASN A 187 0.74 18.30 12.57
CA ASN A 187 1.88 18.22 13.50
C ASN A 187 2.54 16.82 13.61
N ASP A 188 2.34 15.96 12.60
CA ASP A 188 2.97 14.65 12.52
C ASP A 188 4.32 14.77 11.81
N ASN A 189 5.25 15.46 12.45
CA ASN A 189 6.57 15.73 11.88
C ASN A 189 7.47 14.48 11.79
N GLN A 190 7.08 13.33 12.38
CA GLN A 190 7.84 12.08 12.27
C GLN A 190 7.46 11.31 11.01
N THR A 191 6.17 11.15 10.75
CA THR A 191 5.68 10.42 9.56
C THR A 191 5.83 11.27 8.29
N CYS A 192 5.80 12.60 8.44
CA CYS A 192 5.86 13.57 7.35
C CYS A 192 7.15 14.40 7.26
N ASP A 193 8.29 13.97 7.85
CA ASP A 193 9.60 14.53 7.47
C ASP A 193 9.98 14.03 6.06
N LEU A 194 9.15 14.44 5.09
CA LEU A 194 9.21 13.99 3.73
C LEU A 194 10.58 14.40 3.19
N ASN A 195 11.46 13.44 2.95
CA ASN A 195 12.56 13.65 2.04
C ASN A 195 11.95 13.72 0.63
N LEU A 196 11.50 14.92 0.26
CA LEU A 196 10.73 15.25 -0.95
C LEU A 196 11.38 14.79 -2.26
N LYS A 197 12.66 14.39 -2.21
CA LYS A 197 13.38 13.85 -3.36
C LYS A 197 13.01 12.40 -3.68
N ASN A 198 12.58 11.63 -2.68
CA ASN A 198 12.47 10.17 -2.74
C ASN A 198 11.04 9.66 -2.55
N GLN A 199 10.06 10.55 -2.49
CA GLN A 199 8.67 10.21 -2.16
C GLN A 199 7.67 10.88 -3.12
N ILE A 200 6.50 10.27 -3.23
CA ILE A 200 5.32 10.78 -3.92
C ILE A 200 4.11 10.59 -3.02
N CYS A 201 3.06 11.38 -3.25
CA CYS A 201 1.84 11.30 -2.44
C CYS A 201 0.60 11.14 -3.30
N THR A 202 -0.42 10.50 -2.73
CA THR A 202 -1.75 10.41 -3.33
C THR A 202 -2.82 10.95 -2.40
N GLN A 203 -3.97 11.33 -2.97
CA GLN A 203 -5.14 11.76 -2.22
C GLN A 203 -6.37 10.98 -2.70
N SER A 204 -6.97 10.20 -1.79
CA SER A 204 -8.12 9.33 -2.12
C SER A 204 -9.45 9.82 -1.53
N GLY A 205 -9.41 10.82 -0.64
CA GLY A 205 -10.59 11.34 0.07
C GLY A 205 -11.00 10.54 1.31
N PRO A 206 -11.96 11.04 2.11
CA PRO A 206 -12.41 10.39 3.34
C PRO A 206 -13.04 9.03 3.08
N GLY A 207 -12.74 8.07 3.94
CA GLY A 207 -13.07 6.67 3.76
C GLY A 207 -12.21 5.98 2.71
N TYR A 208 -11.09 6.57 2.27
CA TYR A 208 -10.19 5.95 1.32
C TYR A 208 -8.71 6.11 1.67
N GLY A 209 -7.89 5.08 1.45
CA GLY A 209 -6.43 5.16 1.61
C GLY A 209 -5.78 3.88 2.13
N ILE A 210 -4.45 3.89 2.14
CA ILE A 210 -3.65 2.81 2.73
C ILE A 210 -3.71 2.86 4.26
N CYS A 211 -3.40 1.73 4.88
CA CYS A 211 -3.40 1.57 6.32
C CYS A 211 -2.28 0.63 6.78
N HIS A 212 -2.30 0.30 8.07
CA HIS A 212 -1.37 -0.65 8.68
C HIS A 212 -1.24 -1.93 7.84
N ALA A 213 0.01 -2.39 7.69
CA ALA A 213 0.44 -3.53 6.88
C ALA A 213 0.38 -3.37 5.35
N ASP A 214 -0.06 -2.24 4.80
CA ASP A 214 0.09 -1.98 3.36
C ASP A 214 1.54 -1.67 2.96
N SER A 215 2.38 -1.26 3.92
CA SER A 215 3.77 -0.86 3.67
C SER A 215 4.55 -1.85 2.81
N GLY A 216 5.31 -1.36 1.85
CA GLY A 216 6.04 -2.18 0.87
C GLY A 216 5.18 -2.73 -0.28
N GLY A 217 3.85 -2.58 -0.21
CA GLY A 217 2.93 -2.91 -1.29
C GLY A 217 3.07 -1.94 -2.49
N PRO A 218 2.74 -2.38 -3.72
CA PRO A 218 2.98 -1.58 -4.92
C PRO A 218 1.94 -0.46 -5.10
N LEU A 219 2.44 0.71 -5.49
CA LEU A 219 1.70 1.76 -6.20
C LEU A 219 2.08 1.70 -7.67
N THR A 220 1.10 1.62 -8.56
CA THR A 220 1.33 1.44 -10.00
C THR A 220 0.66 2.50 -10.86
N LYS A 221 1.33 2.90 -11.95
CA LYS A 221 0.74 3.66 -13.05
C LYS A 221 0.76 2.80 -14.30
N ASP A 222 -0.37 2.67 -14.99
CA ASP A 222 -0.52 1.81 -16.18
C ASP A 222 -0.07 0.35 -15.94
N GLY A 223 -0.31 -0.16 -14.72
CA GLY A 223 0.13 -1.50 -14.30
C GLY A 223 1.64 -1.65 -14.12
N LYS A 224 2.41 -0.56 -14.14
CA LYS A 224 3.86 -0.53 -13.92
C LYS A 224 4.19 0.06 -12.56
N LEU A 225 5.21 -0.47 -11.89
CA LEU A 225 5.66 -0.05 -10.58
C LEU A 225 6.16 1.39 -10.59
N THR A 226 5.50 2.23 -9.80
CA THR A 226 5.82 3.66 -9.65
C THR A 226 6.27 3.96 -8.22
N GLY A 227 5.65 3.33 -7.22
CA GLY A 227 5.99 3.54 -5.82
C GLY A 227 5.74 2.33 -4.94
N LEU A 228 6.12 2.46 -3.67
CA LEU A 228 5.80 1.51 -2.60
C LEU A 228 5.07 2.24 -1.48
N ALA A 229 3.99 1.65 -0.98
CA ALA A 229 3.27 2.18 0.17
C ALA A 229 4.23 2.36 1.36
N LEU A 230 4.19 3.53 1.98
CA LEU A 230 5.11 3.88 3.07
C LEU A 230 4.33 4.21 4.33
N PHE A 231 3.41 5.17 4.25
CA PHE A 231 2.57 5.58 5.37
C PHE A 231 1.21 6.09 4.92
N GLY A 232 0.18 5.78 5.71
CA GLY A 232 -1.14 6.41 5.60
C GLY A 232 -1.39 7.26 6.83
N LEU A 233 -1.59 8.58 6.66
CA LEU A 233 -1.95 9.45 7.77
C LEU A 233 -3.42 9.21 8.10
N ASN A 234 -3.68 8.68 9.31
CA ASN A 234 -5.04 8.42 9.81
C ASN A 234 -5.86 7.60 8.80
N CYS A 235 -5.66 6.27 8.73
CA CYS A 235 -6.27 5.35 7.76
C CYS A 235 -7.71 5.73 7.36
N GLY A 236 -7.92 6.14 6.10
CA GLY A 236 -9.25 6.52 5.61
C GLY A 236 -9.81 7.83 6.19
N GLY A 237 -9.00 8.63 6.89
CA GLY A 237 -9.35 9.94 7.44
C GLY A 237 -9.35 11.06 6.41
N GLY A 238 -9.03 10.74 5.14
CA GLY A 238 -9.03 11.70 4.04
C GLY A 238 -7.78 12.58 3.97
N LEU A 239 -6.70 12.20 4.67
CA LEU A 239 -5.39 12.82 4.52
C LEU A 239 -4.59 12.14 3.39
N PRO A 240 -3.55 12.81 2.85
CA PRO A 240 -2.67 12.21 1.86
C PRO A 240 -1.98 10.95 2.37
N ASN A 241 -1.66 10.07 1.41
CA ASN A 241 -0.90 8.86 1.65
C ASN A 241 0.49 9.01 1.02
N GLY A 242 1.52 8.59 1.73
CA GLY A 242 2.91 8.68 1.29
C GLY A 242 3.44 7.36 0.73
N TYR A 243 4.27 7.49 -0.31
CA TYR A 243 4.89 6.36 -1.00
C TYR A 243 6.35 6.66 -1.29
N ILE A 244 7.19 5.63 -1.29
CA ILE A 244 8.54 5.70 -1.84
C ILE A 244 8.43 5.86 -3.35
N PHE A 245 9.17 6.79 -3.94
CA PHE A 245 9.25 6.95 -5.39
C PHE A 245 10.33 6.02 -5.96
N VAL A 246 9.93 4.89 -6.51
CA VAL A 246 10.85 3.78 -6.89
C VAL A 246 11.88 4.23 -7.93
N SER A 247 11.54 5.17 -8.82
CA SER A 247 12.46 5.72 -9.83
C SER A 247 13.74 6.32 -9.23
N LYS A 248 13.72 6.72 -7.95
CA LYS A 248 14.85 7.31 -7.23
C LYS A 248 15.84 6.28 -6.70
N PHE A 249 15.51 5.00 -6.81
CA PHE A 249 16.29 3.89 -6.25
C PHE A 249 16.62 2.82 -7.29
N THR A 250 16.36 3.07 -8.58
CA THR A 250 16.58 2.07 -9.65
C THR A 250 18.05 1.63 -9.72
N GLU A 251 19.00 2.58 -9.67
CA GLU A 251 20.44 2.28 -9.65
C GLU A 251 20.82 1.37 -8.47
N TRP A 252 20.25 1.65 -7.28
CA TRP A 252 20.49 0.84 -6.09
C TRP A 252 19.91 -0.58 -6.23
N ILE A 253 18.70 -0.69 -6.80
CA ILE A 253 18.04 -1.97 -7.07
C ILE A 253 18.87 -2.80 -8.06
N GLU A 254 19.27 -2.22 -9.18
CA GLU A 254 20.05 -2.91 -10.22
C GLU A 254 21.41 -3.39 -9.70
N LYS A 255 22.12 -2.52 -8.98
CA LYS A 255 23.41 -2.86 -8.36
C LYS A 255 23.29 -4.04 -7.40
N ASN A 256 22.27 -4.06 -6.55
CA ASN A 256 22.11 -5.09 -5.52
C ASN A 256 21.48 -6.40 -6.01
N THR A 257 20.91 -6.37 -7.21
CA THR A 257 20.38 -7.56 -7.89
C THR A 257 21.29 -8.07 -9.00
N ASN A 258 22.55 -7.62 -9.04
CA ASN A 258 23.56 -8.01 -10.03
C ASN A 258 23.07 -7.83 -11.48
N SER A 259 22.28 -6.79 -11.75
CA SER A 259 21.67 -6.52 -13.06
C SER A 259 20.77 -7.66 -13.59
N GLU A 260 20.30 -8.58 -12.74
CA GLU A 260 19.26 -9.55 -13.11
C GLU A 260 17.92 -8.86 -13.44
N ILE A 261 17.78 -7.60 -13.04
CA ILE A 261 16.64 -6.72 -13.31
C ILE A 261 17.17 -5.57 -14.17
N CYS A 262 16.69 -5.46 -15.40
CA CYS A 262 16.98 -4.31 -16.26
C CYS A 262 15.81 -3.33 -16.17
N ILE A 263 16.02 -2.21 -15.49
CA ILE A 263 15.04 -1.14 -15.40
C ILE A 263 15.31 -0.23 -16.60
N GLY A 264 14.52 -0.36 -17.67
CA GLY A 264 14.71 0.45 -18.87
C GLY A 264 14.83 1.92 -18.49
N THR A 265 15.99 2.53 -18.67
CA THR A 265 16.17 3.96 -18.44
C THR A 265 15.67 4.70 -19.69
N ASN A 266 14.97 5.82 -19.51
CA ASN A 266 14.77 6.77 -20.61
C ASN A 266 16.08 7.45 -20.98
#